data_AF-A0A1F6AW04-F1
#
_entry.id   AF-A0A1F6AW04-F1
#
_cell.length_a   1.000
_cell.length_b   1.000
_cell.length_c   1.000
_cell.angle_alpha   90.00
_cell.angle_beta   90.00
_cell.angle_gamma   90.00
#
_symmetry.space_group_name_H-M   'P 1'
#
loop_
_entity.id
_entity.type
_entity.pdbx_description
1 polymer ?
#
loop_
_entity_poly.entity_id
_entity_poly.type
_entity_poly.pdbx_seq_one_letter_code
_entity_poly.pdbx_strand_id
1 'polypeptide(L)'
;MEEGLTDHKNIASVTSAVLKNLSSKNIDTLVLGCTHFPFLNDTIRAIVGERMYILDSGEAVARHVQRILANNNALTTSTQSRNHFLTTGDATRVSRIASSLVKTTITFTHVAL
;
A
#
# COMPACT_ATOMS: atom_id res chain seq x y z
N MET A 1 9.06 4.30 6.52
CA MET A 1 8.18 3.14 6.20
C MET A 1 8.94 1.82 6.26
N GLU A 2 9.96 1.58 5.44
CA GLU A 2 10.77 0.34 5.40
C GLU A 2 11.53 0.00 6.71
N GLU A 3 11.82 1.03 7.52
CA GLU A 3 12.47 0.86 8.82
C GLU A 3 11.48 0.78 9.99
N GLY A 4 10.17 0.80 9.72
CA GLY A 4 9.15 1.00 10.75
C GLY A 4 9.15 2.42 11.33
N LEU A 5 10.07 3.30 10.89
CA LEU A 5 10.04 4.72 11.21
C LEU A 5 8.88 5.40 10.46
N THR A 6 7.92 5.86 11.25
CA THR A 6 6.80 6.73 10.89
C THR A 6 7.01 8.11 11.49
N ASP A 7 8.22 8.69 11.39
CA ASP A 7 8.45 10.05 11.89
C ASP A 7 7.56 11.03 11.12
N HIS A 8 6.41 11.33 11.73
CA HIS A 8 5.31 12.06 11.12
C HIS A 8 5.70 13.48 10.72
N LYS A 9 6.67 14.10 11.43
CA LYS A 9 7.12 15.46 11.11
C LYS A 9 7.97 15.51 9.85
N ASN A 10 8.85 14.52 9.65
CA ASN A 10 9.71 14.44 8.48
C ASN A 10 8.91 14.00 7.22
N ILE A 11 8.02 13.02 7.38
CA ILE A 11 7.16 12.56 6.28
C ILE A 11 6.25 13.69 5.79
N ALA A 12 5.58 14.42 6.70
CA ALA A 12 4.69 15.50 6.30
C ALA A 12 5.41 16.65 5.59
N SER A 13 6.63 17.02 6.02
CA SER A 13 7.40 18.11 5.40
C SER A 13 7.87 17.73 3.99
N VAL A 14 8.40 16.51 3.80
CA VAL A 14 8.82 16.01 2.49
C VAL A 14 7.62 15.85 1.56
N THR A 15 6.54 15.22 2.02
CA THR A 15 5.31 15.06 1.24
C THR A 15 4.70 16.42 0.86
N SER A 16 4.70 17.40 1.76
CA SER A 16 4.22 18.76 1.47
C SER A 16 5.07 19.47 0.40
N ALA A 17 6.39 19.35 0.47
CA ALA A 17 7.29 19.97 -0.51
C ALA A 17 7.08 19.40 -1.92
N VAL A 18 6.92 18.09 -2.04
CA VAL A 18 6.66 17.41 -3.32
C VAL A 18 5.28 17.81 -3.86
N LEU A 19 4.24 17.76 -3.02
CA LEU A 19 2.87 18.03 -3.45
C LEU A 19 2.65 19.51 -3.80
N LYS A 20 3.26 20.46 -3.08
CA LYS A 20 3.19 21.89 -3.42
C LYS A 20 3.72 22.19 -4.83
N ASN A 21 4.77 21.49 -5.26
CA ASN A 21 5.30 21.63 -6.62
C ASN A 21 4.37 21.05 -7.70
N LEU A 22 3.44 20.16 -7.33
CA LEU A 22 2.46 19.56 -8.22
C LEU A 22 1.17 20.38 -8.29
N SER A 23 0.76 21.04 -7.19
CA SER A 23 -0.43 21.88 -7.14
C SER A 23 -0.38 23.09 -8.09
N SER A 24 0.81 23.54 -8.51
CA SER A 24 0.98 24.62 -9.49
C SER A 24 0.68 24.21 -10.93
N LYS A 25 0.40 22.92 -11.18
CA LYS A 25 0.24 22.34 -12.53
C LYS A 25 -1.20 21.94 -12.89
N ASN A 26 -2.22 22.41 -12.15
CA ASN A 26 -3.64 22.01 -12.34
C ASN A 26 -3.85 20.48 -12.36
N ILE A 27 -3.10 19.75 -11.54
CA ILE A 27 -3.28 18.30 -11.42
C ILE A 27 -4.53 18.03 -10.56
N ASP A 28 -5.42 17.17 -11.05
CA ASP A 28 -6.64 16.76 -10.36
C ASP A 28 -6.57 15.31 -9.83
N THR A 29 -5.53 14.56 -10.20
CA THR A 29 -5.42 13.13 -9.89
C THR A 29 -3.99 12.76 -9.48
N LEU A 30 -3.85 12.01 -8.39
CA LEU A 30 -2.59 11.49 -7.88
C LEU A 30 -2.63 9.95 -7.81
N VAL A 31 -1.71 9.31 -8.53
CA VAL A 31 -1.55 7.84 -8.50
C VAL A 31 -0.49 7.46 -7.48
N LEU A 32 -0.86 6.57 -6.54
CA LEU A 32 0.07 6.01 -5.56
C LEU A 32 0.85 4.85 -6.20
N GLY A 33 1.89 5.18 -6.97
CA GLY A 33 2.65 4.24 -7.79
C GLY A 33 3.68 3.36 -7.07
N CYS A 34 3.81 3.46 -5.75
CA CYS A 34 4.67 2.60 -4.94
C CYS A 34 3.84 1.86 -3.90
N THR A 35 4.17 0.60 -3.63
CA THR A 35 3.48 -0.30 -2.69
C THR A 35 3.41 0.23 -1.25
N HIS A 36 4.22 1.22 -0.90
CA HIS A 36 4.24 1.83 0.44
C HIS A 36 3.33 3.06 0.59
N PHE A 37 3.04 3.76 -0.50
CA PHE A 37 2.28 5.01 -0.44
C PHE A 37 0.84 4.89 0.05
N PRO A 38 0.14 3.75 -0.08
CA PRO A 38 -1.17 3.57 0.56
C PRO A 38 -1.15 3.85 2.06
N PHE A 39 -0.05 3.60 2.76
CA PHE A 39 0.09 3.88 4.20
C PHE A 39 0.25 5.38 4.53
N LEU A 40 0.48 6.22 3.52
CA LEU A 40 0.55 7.68 3.64
C LEU A 40 -0.73 8.38 3.16
N ASN A 41 -1.75 7.64 2.75
CA ASN A 41 -2.96 8.20 2.14
C ASN A 41 -3.59 9.30 3.02
N ASP A 42 -3.73 9.05 4.33
CA ASP A 42 -4.28 10.03 5.28
C ASP A 42 -3.43 11.32 5.34
N THR A 43 -2.11 11.20 5.38
CA THR A 43 -1.17 12.34 5.37
C THR A 43 -1.26 13.11 4.05
N ILE A 44 -1.33 12.40 2.91
CA ILE A 44 -1.44 13.01 1.59
C ILE A 44 -2.77 13.74 1.47
N ARG A 45 -3.89 13.13 1.89
CA ARG A 45 -5.23 13.74 1.92
C ARG A 45 -5.27 15.00 2.78
N ALA A 46 -4.63 14.98 3.94
CA ALA A 46 -4.53 16.16 4.80
C ALA A 46 -3.81 17.34 4.12
N ILE A 47 -2.92 17.08 3.15
CA ILE A 47 -2.17 18.11 2.42
C ILE A 47 -2.91 18.58 1.17
N VAL A 48 -3.42 17.67 0.33
CA VAL A 48 -4.05 18.01 -0.96
C VAL A 48 -5.53 18.37 -0.84
N GLY A 49 -6.17 17.95 0.26
CA GLY A 49 -7.62 18.10 0.46
C GLY A 49 -8.43 17.33 -0.58
N GLU A 50 -9.67 17.76 -0.81
CA GLU A 50 -10.59 17.14 -1.78
C GLU A 50 -10.32 17.55 -3.23
N ARG A 51 -9.31 18.40 -3.48
CA ARG A 51 -9.01 18.92 -4.83
C ARG A 51 -8.37 17.87 -5.74
N MET A 52 -7.83 16.79 -5.17
CA MET A 52 -7.19 15.72 -5.92
C MET A 52 -7.85 14.39 -5.65
N TYR A 53 -8.20 13.68 -6.72
CA TYR A 53 -8.56 12.27 -6.69
C TYR A 53 -7.30 11.43 -6.43
N ILE A 54 -7.34 10.56 -5.42
CA ILE A 54 -6.21 9.68 -5.08
C ILE A 54 -6.55 8.26 -5.52
N LEU A 55 -5.73 7.73 -6.43
CA LEU A 55 -5.85 6.36 -6.92
C LEU A 55 -4.83 5.45 -6.23
N ASP A 56 -5.33 4.44 -5.50
CA ASP A 56 -4.52 3.36 -4.95
C ASP A 56 -4.31 2.25 -5.99
N SER A 57 -3.04 1.96 -6.30
CA SER A 57 -2.67 0.93 -7.27
C SER A 57 -3.00 -0.48 -6.77
N GLY A 58 -2.95 -0.76 -5.45
CA GLY A 58 -3.21 -2.09 -4.91
C GLY A 58 -4.64 -2.55 -5.14
N GLU A 59 -5.61 -1.67 -4.93
CA GLU A 59 -7.03 -1.96 -5.15
C GLU A 59 -7.35 -2.14 -6.64
N ALA A 60 -6.76 -1.31 -7.50
CA ALA A 60 -6.89 -1.43 -8.95
C ALA A 60 -6.34 -2.77 -9.47
N VAL A 61 -5.18 -3.20 -8.95
CA VAL A 61 -4.58 -4.50 -9.27
C VAL A 61 -5.48 -5.65 -8.79
N ALA A 62 -6.01 -5.61 -7.56
CA ALA A 62 -6.89 -6.65 -7.05
C ALA A 62 -8.16 -6.85 -7.92
N ARG A 63 -8.82 -5.76 -8.31
CA ARG A 63 -9.96 -5.80 -9.25
C ARG A 63 -9.57 -6.37 -10.61
N HIS A 64 -8.37 -6.07 -11.09
CA HIS A 64 -7.88 -6.60 -12.36
C HIS A 64 -7.65 -8.10 -12.29
N VAL A 65 -7.00 -8.59 -11.23
CA VAL A 65 -6.79 -10.03 -10.98
C VAL A 65 -8.13 -10.77 -10.93
N GLN A 66 -9.13 -10.23 -10.22
CA GLN A 66 -10.47 -10.82 -10.18
C GLN A 66 -11.09 -10.98 -11.57
N ARG A 67 -11.01 -9.94 -12.42
CA ARG A 67 -11.52 -10.00 -13.81
C ARG A 67 -10.79 -11.06 -14.64
N ILE A 68 -9.47 -11.15 -14.51
CA ILE A 68 -8.68 -12.17 -15.21
C ILE A 68 -9.13 -13.57 -14.76
N LEU A 69 -9.24 -13.83 -13.46
CA LEU A 69 -9.66 -15.13 -12.93
C LEU A 69 -11.08 -15.50 -13.38
N ALA A 70 -12.02 -14.54 -13.39
CA ALA A 70 -13.37 -14.75 -13.88
C ALA A 70 -13.40 -15.17 -15.36
N ASN A 71 -12.67 -14.45 -16.21
CA ASN A 71 -12.61 -14.72 -17.64
C ASN A 71 -11.97 -16.08 -17.97
N ASN A 72 -11.15 -16.61 -17.06
CA ASN A 72 -10.49 -17.91 -17.19
C ASN A 72 -11.22 -19.04 -16.44
N ASN A 73 -12.43 -18.81 -15.92
CA ASN A 73 -13.15 -19.77 -15.07
C ASN A 73 -12.31 -20.31 -13.89
N ALA A 74 -11.41 -19.48 -13.36
CA ALA A 74 -10.45 -19.84 -12.32
C ALA A 74 -10.81 -19.25 -10.95
N LEU A 75 -12.03 -18.72 -10.79
CA LEU A 75 -12.54 -18.27 -9.49
C LEU A 75 -12.79 -19.47 -8.59
N THR A 76 -12.33 -19.37 -7.34
CA THR A 76 -12.63 -20.38 -6.33
C THR A 76 -14.09 -20.29 -5.89
N THR A 77 -14.71 -21.44 -5.63
CA THR A 77 -16.03 -21.55 -4.97
C THR A 77 -15.89 -21.75 -3.46
N SER A 78 -14.66 -21.94 -2.95
CA SER A 78 -14.39 -22.07 -1.53
C SER A 78 -14.57 -20.72 -0.82
N THR A 79 -15.27 -20.75 0.31
CA THR A 79 -15.34 -19.61 1.24
C THR A 79 -14.18 -19.59 2.23
N GLN A 80 -13.38 -20.66 2.27
CA GLN A 80 -12.17 -20.74 3.09
C GLN A 80 -10.96 -20.27 2.28
N SER A 81 -10.21 -19.33 2.85
CA SER A 81 -8.92 -18.88 2.32
C SER A 81 -7.81 -19.16 3.33
N ARG A 82 -6.61 -19.47 2.82
CA ARG A 82 -5.39 -19.58 3.61
C ARG A 82 -4.33 -18.71 2.95
N ASN A 83 -3.74 -17.82 3.74
CA ASN A 83 -2.68 -16.92 3.29
C ASN A 83 -1.36 -17.39 3.89
N HIS A 84 -0.35 -17.59 3.05
CA HIS A 84 1.01 -17.90 3.47
C HIS A 84 1.91 -16.74 3.10
N PHE A 85 2.67 -16.22 4.08
CA PHE A 85 3.57 -15.10 3.88
C PHE A 85 5.00 -15.59 4.03
N LEU A 86 5.83 -15.35 3.02
CA LEU A 86 7.22 -15.83 2.96
C LEU A 86 8.17 -14.64 2.79
N THR A 87 9.37 -14.74 3.35
CA THR A 87 10.41 -13.72 3.20
C THR A 87 11.79 -14.35 3.14
N THR A 88 12.69 -13.76 2.35
CA THR A 88 14.12 -14.08 2.38
C THR A 88 14.89 -13.28 3.42
N GLY A 89 14.25 -12.28 4.04
CA GLY A 89 14.82 -11.48 5.10
C GLY A 89 14.47 -11.99 6.50
N ASP A 90 14.57 -11.11 7.49
CA ASP A 90 14.16 -11.38 8.87
C ASP A 90 12.63 -11.48 8.98
N ALA A 91 12.15 -12.72 9.16
CA ALA A 91 10.74 -13.04 9.32
C ALA A 91 10.09 -12.34 10.52
N THR A 92 10.80 -12.22 11.64
CA THR A 92 10.29 -11.57 12.85
C THR A 92 10.10 -10.08 12.61
N ARG A 93 11.11 -9.43 12.02
CA ARG A 93 11.06 -8.00 11.70
C ARG A 93 9.93 -7.67 10.74
N VAL A 94 9.81 -8.42 9.63
CA VAL A 94 8.79 -8.12 8.62
C VAL A 94 7.38 -8.45 9.11
N SER A 95 7.19 -9.52 9.89
CA SER A 95 5.90 -9.85 10.51
C SER A 95 5.40 -8.71 11.40
N ARG A 96 6.29 -8.13 12.22
CA ARG A 96 5.95 -6.99 13.08
C ARG A 96 5.55 -5.76 12.26
N ILE A 97 6.31 -5.41 11.23
CA ILE A 97 6.03 -4.24 10.39
C ILE A 97 4.72 -4.43 9.62
N ALA A 98 4.56 -5.57 8.93
CA ALA A 98 3.37 -5.88 8.15
C ALA A 98 2.11 -5.90 9.02
N SER A 99 2.19 -6.48 10.22
CA SER A 99 1.04 -6.53 11.14
C SER A 99 0.61 -5.13 11.59
N SER A 100 1.57 -4.23 11.83
CA SER A 100 1.29 -2.83 12.16
C SER A 100 0.62 -2.08 11.01
N LEU A 101 1.15 -2.26 9.78
CA LEU A 101 0.65 -1.56 8.59
C LEU A 101 -0.74 -2.01 8.17
N VAL A 102 -1.01 -3.32 8.21
CA VAL A 102 -2.29 -3.91 7.76
C VAL A 102 -3.32 -3.96 8.91
N LYS A 103 -2.92 -3.63 10.14
CA LYS A 103 -3.78 -3.66 11.35
C LYS A 103 -4.40 -5.04 11.61
N THR A 104 -3.68 -6.10 11.24
CA THR A 104 -4.06 -7.50 11.46
C THR A 104 -2.81 -8.34 11.69
N THR A 105 -2.92 -9.49 12.35
CA THR A 105 -1.75 -10.36 12.59
C THR A 105 -1.32 -11.03 11.29
N ILE A 106 -0.09 -10.74 10.87
CA ILE A 106 0.57 -11.37 9.73
C ILE A 106 1.86 -12.01 10.20
N THR A 107 1.99 -13.32 9.94
CA THR A 107 3.18 -14.10 10.30
C THR A 107 3.87 -14.56 9.02
N PHE A 108 5.11 -14.12 8.87
CA PHE A 108 6.00 -14.56 7.80
C PHE A 108 6.84 -15.75 8.24
N THR A 109 7.15 -16.63 7.29
CA THR A 109 8.14 -17.69 7.43
C THR A 109 9.38 -17.33 6.60
N HIS A 110 10.57 -17.51 7.18
CA HIS A 110 11.82 -17.32 6.46
C HIS A 110 12.04 -18.46 5.46
N VAL A 111 12.46 -18.14 4.24
CA VAL A 111 12.82 -19.08 3.19
C VAL A 111 14.16 -18.70 2.58
N ALA A 112 15.06 -19.67 2.43
CA ALA A 112 16.30 -19.51 1.67
C ALA A 112 16.02 -19.75 0.18
N LEU A 113 16.55 -18.87 -0.68
CA LEU A 113 16.50 -18.98 -2.15
C LEU A 113 17.84 -19.44 -2.71
#